data_AF-A0A9D8S289-F1
#
_entry.id   AF-A0A9D8S289-F1
#
_cell.length_a   1.000
_cell.length_b   1.000
_cell.length_c   1.000
_cell.angle_alpha   90.00
_cell.angle_beta   90.00
_cell.angle_gamma   90.00
#
_symmetry.space_group_name_H-M   'P 1'
#
loop_
_entity.id
_entity.type
_entity.pdbx_description
1 polymer ?
#
loop_
_entity_poly.entity_id
_entity_poly.type
_entity_poly.pdbx_seq_one_letter_code
_entity_poly.pdbx_strand_id
1 'polypeptide(L)' 'MDAFISQSTCQIPEFDNDLVRRLIASVKVVSAEKQIIQFQSGVVMEQEI' A
#
# COMPACT_ATOMS: atom_id res chain seq x y z
N MET A 1 -21.28 -6.41 -6.05
CA MET A 1 -20.03 -5.66 -5.79
C MET A 1 -19.22 -6.32 -4.67
N ASP A 2 -19.82 -7.25 -3.92
CA ASP A 2 -19.25 -7.94 -2.76
C ASP A 2 -18.39 -9.18 -3.07
N ALA A 3 -18.49 -9.73 -4.28
CA ALA A 3 -17.76 -10.94 -4.66
C ALA A 3 -16.24 -10.71 -4.83
N PHE A 4 -15.82 -9.47 -5.14
CA PHE A 4 -14.41 -9.16 -5.40
C PHE A 4 -13.57 -9.07 -4.12
N ILE A 5 -14.20 -8.78 -2.98
CA ILE A 5 -13.52 -8.70 -1.68
C ILE A 5 -13.57 -10.06 -0.96
N SER A 6 -14.59 -10.89 -1.23
CA SER A 6 -14.78 -12.17 -0.55
C SER A 6 -13.93 -13.33 -1.09
N GLN A 7 -13.34 -13.18 -2.28
CA GLN A 7 -12.58 -14.24 -2.97
C GLN A 7 -11.15 -13.83 -3.30
N SER A 8 -10.62 -12.85 -2.56
CA SER A 8 -9.19 -12.55 -2.58
C SER A 8 -8.46 -13.66 -1.84
N THR A 9 -8.30 -14.81 -2.49
CA THR A 9 -7.08 -15.60 -2.33
C THR A 9 -5.96 -14.65 -2.74
N CYS A 10 -5.46 -13.85 -1.79
CA CYS A 10 -4.27 -13.03 -1.91
C CYS A 10 -3.06 -13.97 -2.03
N GLN A 11 -3.01 -14.76 -3.10
CA GLN A 11 -1.74 -15.15 -3.69
C GLN A 11 -1.18 -13.83 -4.19
N ILE A 12 -0.41 -13.14 -3.34
CA ILE A 12 0.30 -11.91 -3.68
C ILE A 12 1.17 -12.31 -4.89
N PRO A 13 0.79 -11.97 -6.14
CA PRO A 13 1.78 -12.03 -7.19
C PRO A 13 2.83 -11.00 -6.76
N GLU A 14 4.12 -11.34 -6.85
CA GLU A 14 5.19 -10.38 -6.56
C GLU A 14 4.78 -9.03 -7.14
N PHE A 15 4.55 -8.05 -6.26
CA PHE A 15 4.01 -6.78 -6.71
C PHE A 15 4.97 -6.24 -7.76
N ASP A 16 4.43 -5.93 -8.94
CA ASP A 16 5.22 -5.33 -10.01
C ASP A 16 5.86 -4.05 -9.44
N ASN A 17 7.19 -4.05 -9.33
CA ASN A 17 7.93 -2.98 -8.68
C ASN A 17 7.70 -1.64 -9.38
N ASP A 18 7.41 -1.67 -10.68
CA ASP A 18 7.07 -0.48 -11.45
C ASP A 18 5.69 0.05 -11.06
N LEU A 19 4.69 -0.83 -10.91
CA LEU A 19 3.37 -0.46 -10.39
C LEU A 19 3.45 0.10 -8.96
N VAL A 20 4.21 -0.51 -8.07
CA VAL A 20 4.41 -0.01 -6.70
C VAL A 20 5.02 1.39 -6.72
N ARG A 21 6.05 1.60 -7.54
CA ARG A 21 6.69 2.91 -7.72
C ARG A 21 5.76 3.94 -8.36
N ARG A 22 4.85 3.53 -9.23
CA ARG A 22 3.83 4.43 -9.83
C ARG A 22 2.73 4.80 -8.84
N LEU A 23 2.40 3.93 -7.89
CA LEU A 23 1.33 4.18 -6.91
C LEU A 23 1.82 4.99 -5.71
N ILE A 24 3.04 4.72 -5.24
CA ILE A 24 3.62 5.39 -4.08
C ILE A 24 4.22 6.74 -4.49
N ALA A 25 3.82 7.80 -3.79
CA ALA A 25 4.43 9.13 -3.91
C ALA A 25 5.57 9.32 -2.92
N SER A 26 5.39 8.88 -1.67
CA SER A 26 6.42 8.99 -0.64
C SER A 26 6.20 7.97 0.46
N VAL A 27 7.30 7.51 1.07
CA VAL A 27 7.28 6.74 2.32
C VAL A 27 8.11 7.51 3.33
N LYS A 28 7.50 7.82 4.47
CA LYS A 28 8.14 8.53 5.57
C LYS A 28 8.09 7.68 6.83
N VAL A 29 9.26 7.34 7.35
CA VAL A 29 9.38 6.73 8.69
C VAL A 29 9.24 7.85 9.70
N VAL A 30 8.19 7.79 10.53
CA VAL A 30 7.91 8.78 11.56
C VAL A 30 8.56 8.37 12.88
N SER A 31 8.57 7.07 13.17
CA SER A 31 9.17 6.49 14.37
C SER A 31 9.52 5.02 14.12
N ALA A 32 10.19 4.38 15.07
CA ALA A 32 10.52 2.96 15.00
C ALA A 32 9.27 2.07 14.77
N GLU A 33 8.12 2.53 15.25
CA GLU A 33 6.84 1.79 15.23
C GLU A 33 5.82 2.43 14.27
N LYS A 34 6.18 3.50 13.54
CA LYS A 34 5.23 4.24 12.70
C LYS A 34 5.83 4.69 11.38
N GLN A 35 5.11 4.38 10.31
CA GLN A 35 5.41 4.86 8.96
C GLN A 35 4.16 5.43 8.29
N ILE A 36 4.37 6.43 7.46
CA ILE A 36 3.34 7.09 6.66
C ILE A 36 3.67 6.85 5.19
N ILE A 37 2.70 6.31 4.45
CA ILE A 37 2.79 6.08 3.02
C ILE A 37 1.81 7.04 2.34
N GLN A 38 2.33 7.87 1.45
CA GLN A 38 1.52 8.74 0.61
C GLN A 38 1.45 8.15 -0.80
N PHE A 39 0.25 8.04 -1.34
CA PHE A 39 0.00 7.58 -2.70
C PHE A 39 -0.15 8.76 -3.65
N GLN A 40 0.13 8.54 -4.93
CA GLN A 40 -0.07 9.54 -6.00
C GLN A 40 -1.52 10.01 -6.09
N SER A 41 -2.48 9.19 -5.65
CA SER A 41 -3.90 9.55 -5.57
C SER A 41 -4.21 10.59 -4.50
N GLY A 42 -3.26 10.92 -3.62
CA GLY A 42 -3.45 11.77 -2.44
C GLY A 42 -3.91 11.00 -1.20
N VAL A 43 -4.15 9.68 -1.31
CA VAL A 43 -4.42 8.82 -0.15
C VAL A 43 -3.18 8.76 0.74
N VAL A 44 -3.40 8.90 2.05
CA VAL A 44 -2.37 8.74 3.07
C VAL A 44 -2.72 7.51 3.90
N MET A 45 -1.79 6.57 4.01
CA MET A 45 -1.90 5.41 4.88
C MET A 45 -0.92 5.53 6.03
N GLU A 46 -1.42 5.33 7.24
CA GLU A 46 -0.62 5.19 8.44
C GLU A 46 -0.48 3.71 8.74
N GLN A 47 0.75 3.24 8.89
CA GLN A 47 1.06 1.87 9.24
C GLN A 47 1.86 1.85 10.53
N GLU A 48 1.36 1.08 11.48
CA GLU A 48 2.05 0.69 12.69
C GLU A 48 2.87 -0.58 12.40
N ILE A 49 4.11 -0.64 12.89
CA ILE A 49 5.08 -1.72 12.64
C ILE A 49 5.11 -2.68 13.81
#